data_AF-A0A3B0UZC7-F1
#
_entry.id   AF-A0A3B0UZC7-F1
#
_cell.length_a   1.000
_cell.length_b   1.000
_cell.length_c   1.000
_cell.angle_alpha   90.00
_cell.angle_beta   90.00
_cell.angle_gamma   90.00
#
_symmetry.space_group_name_H-M   'P 1'
#
loop_
_entity.id
_entity.type
_entity.pdbx_description
1 polymer ?
#
loop_
_entity_poly.entity_id
_entity_poly.type
_entity_poly.pdbx_seq_one_letter_code
_entity_poly.pdbx_strand_id
1 'polypeptide(L)'
;MIFSLFRGGGGDNGTFSQPSFTEEDTSSSQSFQPSNEPLPTLSSTGASDQTWTIMLYQDADDKVLEEDIFLDLNGAERIGSSDNVNIVAQLDRYVGGFSGDGNWTSARRYFITRDNDLQTISSELIEDLGEVNMADAQTLVDFVTWAAESYPADKYVLIMSDHGLGWPSGWTDPDPVVPTDNSLPITAALGNDLYLMEIDQALSDIRAQTDIDQFELIGMDACLMGGIEIFSALAPHARYAVASQEVEPALGWAYAGFLEQLTNNPGVNGGELGRFIIDSYIRDDQRILDPEARAGLMGQGNSLNGLFGLFGGGPSTTSPEQLVRQMEQNITLTAVDTSQIPALVDSVNDLSLALTNDNQSTVAQTRTYAQ
;
A
#
# COMPACT_ATOMS: atom_id res chain seq x y z
N MET A 1 4.17 -3.84 17.14
CA MET A 1 5.10 -4.92 16.72
C MET A 1 5.39 -4.67 15.25
N ILE A 2 6.62 -4.30 14.87
CA ILE A 2 6.97 -3.95 13.48
C ILE A 2 7.32 -5.24 12.74
N PHE A 3 6.65 -5.51 11.62
CA PHE A 3 6.97 -6.61 10.69
C PHE A 3 7.62 -6.01 9.45
N SER A 4 8.86 -6.38 9.17
CA SER A 4 9.61 -5.90 8.00
C SER A 4 10.29 -7.07 7.31
N LEU A 5 10.15 -7.16 5.99
CA LEU A 5 10.91 -8.10 5.17
C LEU A 5 12.14 -7.36 4.59
N PHE A 6 13.34 -7.68 5.06
CA PHE A 6 14.59 -7.18 4.48
C PHE A 6 15.43 -8.36 3.96
N ARG A 7 15.84 -8.33 2.69
CA ARG A 7 16.83 -9.27 2.15
C ARG A 7 17.85 -8.55 1.25
N GLY A 8 18.74 -7.79 1.86
CA GLY A 8 19.92 -7.21 1.19
C GLY A 8 21.07 -8.21 1.09
N GLY A 9 21.40 -8.66 -0.12
CA GLY A 9 22.55 -9.51 -0.41
C GLY A 9 23.76 -8.69 -0.84
N GLY A 10 24.64 -8.33 0.12
CA GLY A 10 25.95 -7.73 -0.14
C GLY A 10 27.07 -8.70 0.19
N GLY A 11 27.64 -9.36 -0.82
CA GLY A 11 28.90 -10.08 -0.68
C GLY A 11 30.06 -9.14 -1.01
N ASP A 12 30.84 -8.75 0.00
CA ASP A 12 32.09 -8.03 -0.24
C ASP A 12 33.21 -8.57 0.66
N ASN A 13 34.27 -9.08 0.02
CA ASN A 13 35.49 -9.57 0.68
C ASN A 13 36.48 -8.41 0.74
N GLY A 14 36.27 -7.49 1.68
CA GLY A 14 37.17 -6.38 1.97
C GLY A 14 37.55 -6.35 3.44
N THR A 15 38.73 -6.84 3.79
CA THR A 15 39.28 -6.70 5.14
C THR A 15 39.67 -5.24 5.40
N PHE A 16 38.89 -4.54 6.21
CA PHE A 16 39.29 -3.24 6.77
C PHE A 16 39.09 -3.22 8.30
N SER A 17 40.17 -2.83 8.98
CA SER A 17 40.35 -2.90 10.43
C SER A 17 39.47 -1.88 11.16
N GLN A 18 38.69 -2.35 12.14
CA GLN A 18 37.96 -1.47 13.06
C GLN A 18 38.86 -0.92 14.16
N PRO A 19 38.67 0.35 14.61
CA PRO A 19 39.33 0.85 15.81
C PRO A 19 38.65 0.28 17.06
N SER A 20 39.46 -0.13 18.03
CA SER A 20 39.02 -0.65 19.33
C SER A 20 38.73 0.52 20.28
N PHE A 21 37.52 0.55 20.84
CA PHE A 21 37.18 1.41 21.99
C PHE A 21 36.96 0.53 23.23
N THR A 22 37.63 0.88 24.32
CA THR A 22 37.53 0.22 25.63
C THR A 22 36.54 0.94 26.55
N GLU A 23 35.48 0.19 26.91
CA GLU A 23 34.67 0.07 28.15
C GLU A 23 34.44 1.28 29.10
N GLU A 24 33.17 1.52 29.50
CA GLU A 24 32.62 1.23 30.84
C GLU A 24 31.10 1.54 30.94
N ASP A 25 30.47 1.07 32.03
CA ASP A 25 29.15 0.41 32.11
C ASP A 25 27.96 1.28 32.62
N THR A 26 26.75 0.77 32.35
CA THR A 26 25.44 0.98 33.00
C THR A 26 24.47 2.08 32.53
N SER A 27 23.70 1.79 31.48
CA SER A 27 22.24 1.88 31.57
C SER A 27 21.62 0.80 30.67
N SER A 28 20.68 0.04 31.19
CA SER A 28 20.07 -1.11 30.50
C SER A 28 19.21 -0.64 29.31
N SER A 29 19.82 -0.45 28.15
CA SER A 29 19.09 -0.39 26.89
C SER A 29 18.65 -1.82 26.56
N GLN A 30 17.34 -2.07 26.65
CA GLN A 30 16.79 -3.27 26.02
C GLN A 30 17.01 -3.11 24.52
N SER A 31 17.91 -3.91 23.96
CA SER A 31 18.05 -4.04 22.52
C SER A 31 16.77 -4.66 21.97
N PHE A 32 15.93 -3.85 21.32
CA PHE A 32 14.85 -4.39 20.49
C PHE A 32 15.50 -4.98 19.24
N GLN A 33 15.78 -6.28 19.27
CA GLN A 33 16.08 -7.02 18.04
C GLN A 33 14.76 -7.24 17.29
N PRO A 34 14.67 -6.93 15.99
CA PRO A 34 13.56 -7.41 15.17
C PRO A 34 13.53 -8.94 15.26
N SER A 35 12.42 -9.50 15.71
CA SER A 35 12.31 -10.94 15.97
C SER A 35 12.08 -11.70 14.67
N ASN A 36 13.01 -12.60 14.31
CA ASN A 36 12.80 -13.67 13.33
C ASN A 36 12.12 -14.90 13.97
N GLU A 37 11.23 -14.69 14.96
CA GLU A 37 10.54 -15.80 15.62
C GLU A 37 9.65 -16.53 14.60
N PRO A 38 9.70 -17.89 14.53
CA PRO A 38 8.82 -18.67 13.67
C PRO A 38 7.34 -18.38 13.98
N LEU A 39 6.54 -18.29 12.91
CA LEU A 39 5.08 -18.15 12.93
C LEU A 39 4.44 -18.87 14.14
N PRO A 40 3.77 -18.13 15.05
CA PRO A 40 2.74 -18.74 15.86
C PRO A 40 1.75 -19.37 14.88
N THR A 41 1.49 -20.67 15.05
CA THR A 41 0.43 -21.33 14.30
C THR A 41 -0.86 -20.60 14.63
N LEU A 42 -1.42 -19.89 13.65
CA LEU A 42 -2.70 -19.20 13.80
C LEU A 42 -3.70 -20.26 14.25
N SER A 43 -4.13 -20.16 15.50
CA SER A 43 -5.26 -20.93 15.98
C SER A 43 -6.46 -20.28 15.32
N SER A 44 -7.11 -20.98 14.38
CA SER A 44 -8.36 -20.53 13.76
C SER A 44 -9.34 -20.23 14.90
N THR A 45 -9.52 -18.96 15.24
CA THR A 45 -10.61 -18.53 16.10
C THR A 45 -11.87 -18.72 15.25
N GLY A 46 -12.57 -19.82 15.52
CA GLY A 46 -13.77 -20.19 14.79
C GLY A 46 -14.83 -19.09 14.82
N ALA A 47 -15.71 -19.09 13.80
CA ALA A 47 -16.95 -18.34 13.68
C ALA A 47 -17.00 -17.05 14.54
N SER A 48 -16.31 -16.02 14.05
CA SER A 48 -16.46 -14.66 14.54
C SER A 48 -17.70 -14.03 13.93
N ASP A 49 -18.47 -13.31 14.72
CA ASP A 49 -19.56 -12.42 14.29
C ASP A 49 -19.06 -11.04 13.84
N GLN A 50 -17.75 -10.80 13.88
CA GLN A 50 -17.14 -9.59 13.34
C GLN A 50 -17.42 -9.45 11.85
N THR A 51 -17.77 -8.23 11.46
CA THR A 51 -18.01 -7.82 10.08
C THR A 51 -16.98 -6.80 9.61
N TRP A 52 -16.64 -6.84 8.33
CA TRP A 52 -15.65 -5.97 7.70
C TRP A 52 -16.23 -5.26 6.49
N THR A 53 -15.81 -4.02 6.27
CA THR A 53 -15.99 -3.32 4.99
C THR A 53 -14.61 -2.88 4.49
N ILE A 54 -14.19 -3.48 3.38
CA ILE A 54 -12.95 -3.20 2.67
C ILE A 54 -13.27 -2.24 1.53
N MET A 55 -12.65 -1.07 1.55
CA MET A 55 -12.88 0.03 0.63
C MET A 55 -11.64 0.22 -0.24
N LEU A 56 -11.78 -0.01 -1.54
CA LEU A 56 -10.71 0.12 -2.52
C LEU A 56 -10.90 1.45 -3.26
N TYR A 57 -10.02 2.42 -2.99
CA TYR A 57 -9.99 3.70 -3.70
C TYR A 57 -8.89 3.62 -4.76
N GLN A 58 -9.30 3.35 -6.00
CA GLN A 58 -8.42 2.94 -7.09
C GLN A 58 -8.42 4.02 -8.17
N ASP A 59 -7.41 4.87 -8.14
CA ASP A 59 -7.23 5.89 -9.15
C ASP A 59 -6.39 5.31 -10.29
N ALA A 60 -7.08 4.89 -11.35
CA ALA A 60 -6.48 4.32 -12.55
C ALA A 60 -6.64 5.26 -13.75
N ASP A 61 -6.92 6.55 -13.54
CA ASP A 61 -6.84 7.60 -14.58
C ASP A 61 -5.37 7.92 -14.95
N ASP A 62 -4.52 6.90 -14.99
CA ASP A 62 -3.12 6.99 -15.35
C ASP A 62 -2.75 6.11 -16.55
N LYS A 63 -1.99 6.69 -17.48
CA LYS A 63 -1.53 6.03 -18.71
C LYS A 63 -0.62 4.81 -18.49
N VAL A 64 -0.04 4.65 -17.30
CA VAL A 64 0.88 3.56 -16.96
C VAL A 64 0.18 2.52 -16.10
N LEU A 65 -0.61 2.94 -15.11
CA LEU A 65 -1.20 2.06 -14.11
C LEU A 65 -2.64 1.61 -14.42
N GLU A 66 -3.31 2.15 -15.44
CA GLU A 66 -4.72 1.80 -15.75
C GLU A 66 -4.96 0.28 -15.81
N GLU A 67 -4.15 -0.45 -16.58
CA GLU A 67 -4.31 -1.91 -16.73
C GLU A 67 -4.00 -2.64 -15.43
N ASP A 68 -2.99 -2.20 -14.71
CA ASP A 68 -2.53 -2.85 -13.49
C ASP A 68 -3.57 -2.76 -12.37
N ILE A 69 -4.08 -1.55 -12.08
CA ILE A 69 -5.10 -1.30 -11.05
C ILE A 69 -6.44 -1.94 -11.44
N PHE A 70 -6.78 -1.95 -12.73
CA PHE A 70 -7.94 -2.71 -13.24
C PHE A 70 -7.82 -4.21 -12.92
N LEU A 71 -6.63 -4.80 -13.12
CA LEU A 71 -6.39 -6.21 -12.83
C LEU A 71 -6.36 -6.50 -11.32
N ASP A 72 -5.96 -5.55 -10.49
CA ASP A 72 -6.05 -5.67 -9.02
C ASP A 72 -7.49 -5.79 -8.54
N LEU A 73 -8.42 -5.04 -9.14
CA LEU A 73 -9.85 -5.18 -8.86
C LEU A 73 -10.38 -6.56 -9.26
N ASN A 74 -9.98 -7.08 -10.42
CA ASN A 74 -10.29 -8.46 -10.82
C ASN A 74 -9.64 -9.49 -9.86
N GLY A 75 -8.47 -9.17 -9.30
CA GLY A 75 -7.84 -9.92 -8.22
C GLY A 75 -8.74 -10.01 -6.99
N ALA A 76 -9.38 -8.91 -6.60
CA ALA A 76 -10.37 -8.90 -5.52
C ALA A 76 -11.64 -9.73 -5.87
N GLU A 77 -12.09 -9.71 -7.13
CA GLU A 77 -13.22 -10.51 -7.63
C GLU A 77 -13.00 -12.02 -7.53
N ARG A 78 -11.75 -12.51 -7.52
CA ARG A 78 -11.49 -13.95 -7.27
C ARG A 78 -12.05 -14.45 -5.94
N ILE A 79 -12.16 -13.54 -4.97
CA ILE A 79 -12.68 -13.82 -3.63
C ILE A 79 -14.10 -13.27 -3.50
N GLY A 80 -14.29 -11.99 -3.83
CA GLY A 80 -15.56 -11.28 -3.70
C GLY A 80 -16.02 -11.09 -2.25
N SER A 81 -17.12 -10.35 -2.10
CA SER A 81 -17.76 -10.15 -0.80
C SER A 81 -18.40 -11.44 -0.26
N SER A 82 -18.55 -11.51 1.07
CA SER A 82 -19.14 -12.63 1.81
C SER A 82 -20.09 -12.10 2.91
N ASP A 83 -20.76 -12.99 3.65
CA ASP A 83 -21.67 -12.60 4.73
C ASP A 83 -21.01 -11.75 5.83
N ASN A 84 -19.69 -11.88 6.03
CA ASN A 84 -18.92 -11.16 7.07
C ASN A 84 -17.97 -10.10 6.50
N VAL A 85 -17.79 -10.02 5.19
CA VAL A 85 -16.82 -9.12 4.56
C VAL A 85 -17.45 -8.50 3.33
N ASN A 86 -17.79 -7.22 3.41
CA ASN A 86 -18.13 -6.40 2.27
C ASN A 86 -16.84 -5.90 1.62
N ILE A 87 -16.76 -5.96 0.31
CA ILE A 87 -15.69 -5.37 -0.47
C ILE A 87 -16.35 -4.44 -1.48
N VAL A 88 -15.95 -3.17 -1.45
CA VAL A 88 -16.45 -2.14 -2.35
C VAL A 88 -15.28 -1.38 -2.95
N ALA A 89 -15.45 -0.92 -4.19
CA ALA A 89 -14.43 -0.16 -4.88
C ALA A 89 -15.01 1.08 -5.52
N GLN A 90 -14.18 2.13 -5.62
CA GLN A 90 -14.34 3.21 -6.58
C GLN A 90 -13.11 3.17 -7.48
N LEU A 91 -13.35 2.92 -8.77
CA LEU A 91 -12.32 2.80 -9.80
C LEU A 91 -12.56 3.86 -10.86
N ASP A 92 -11.58 4.72 -11.10
CA ASP A 92 -11.55 5.62 -12.25
C ASP A 92 -10.55 5.13 -13.31
N ARG A 93 -10.85 5.31 -14.60
CA ARG A 93 -10.07 4.72 -15.70
C ARG A 93 -9.64 5.72 -16.74
N TYR A 94 -8.40 5.53 -17.17
CA TYR A 94 -7.75 6.38 -18.16
C TYR A 94 -8.27 6.30 -19.60
N VAL A 95 -8.16 7.44 -20.28
CA VAL A 95 -8.29 7.51 -21.73
C VAL A 95 -6.99 7.02 -22.40
N GLY A 96 -6.84 5.70 -22.50
CA GLY A 96 -5.91 5.06 -23.45
C GLY A 96 -4.68 4.37 -22.86
N GLY A 97 -4.66 4.08 -21.57
CA GLY A 97 -3.65 3.24 -20.92
C GLY A 97 -3.96 1.76 -21.15
N PHE A 98 -5.24 1.41 -21.17
CA PHE A 98 -5.77 0.07 -21.32
C PHE A 98 -7.10 0.09 -22.08
N SER A 99 -7.30 -0.86 -22.99
CA SER A 99 -8.52 -0.93 -23.82
C SER A 99 -9.39 -2.16 -23.58
N GLY A 100 -9.07 -2.93 -22.54
CA GLY A 100 -9.88 -4.07 -22.13
C GLY A 100 -11.22 -3.64 -21.53
N ASP A 101 -12.10 -4.63 -21.45
CA ASP A 101 -13.41 -4.53 -20.79
C ASP A 101 -14.24 -3.31 -21.19
N GLY A 102 -14.40 -3.11 -22.49
CA GLY A 102 -15.25 -2.05 -23.05
C GLY A 102 -14.63 -0.65 -23.10
N ASN A 103 -13.41 -0.45 -22.57
CA ASN A 103 -12.67 0.83 -22.65
C ASN A 103 -13.52 2.03 -22.20
N TRP A 104 -14.15 1.90 -21.03
CA TRP A 104 -14.83 3.02 -20.37
C TRP A 104 -13.82 3.88 -19.61
N THR A 105 -14.17 5.14 -19.36
CA THR A 105 -13.27 6.18 -18.86
C THR A 105 -14.01 7.09 -17.87
N SER A 106 -14.65 6.48 -16.87
CA SER A 106 -15.42 7.21 -15.87
C SER A 106 -15.24 6.55 -14.53
N ALA A 107 -15.31 7.31 -13.44
CA ALA A 107 -15.32 6.74 -12.11
C ALA A 107 -16.59 5.93 -11.86
N ARG A 108 -16.39 4.72 -11.34
CA ARG A 108 -17.47 3.78 -11.06
C ARG A 108 -17.33 3.16 -9.69
N ARG A 109 -18.47 2.96 -9.03
CA ARG A 109 -18.58 2.25 -7.76
C ARG A 109 -19.08 0.84 -7.97
N TYR A 110 -18.40 -0.11 -7.34
CA TYR A 110 -18.74 -1.52 -7.43
C TYR A 110 -18.94 -2.13 -6.04
N PHE A 111 -19.91 -3.03 -5.94
CA PHE A 111 -19.93 -4.04 -4.89
C PHE A 111 -19.28 -5.31 -5.44
N ILE A 112 -18.17 -5.72 -4.84
CA ILE A 112 -17.31 -6.74 -5.44
C ILE A 112 -17.92 -8.11 -5.22
N THR A 113 -18.24 -8.79 -6.32
CA THR A 113 -18.80 -10.13 -6.33
C THR A 113 -17.81 -11.14 -6.85
N ARG A 114 -17.98 -12.40 -6.44
CA ARG A 114 -17.01 -13.43 -6.79
C ARG A 114 -17.16 -13.89 -8.24
N ASP A 115 -16.06 -13.91 -8.97
CA ASP A 115 -15.92 -14.64 -10.22
C ASP A 115 -14.55 -15.35 -10.34
N ASN A 116 -14.22 -15.81 -11.56
CA ASN A 116 -12.91 -16.40 -11.87
C ASN A 116 -12.28 -15.78 -13.12
N ASP A 117 -12.85 -14.69 -13.64
CA ASP A 117 -12.26 -13.97 -14.75
C ASP A 117 -11.18 -13.03 -14.19
N LEU A 118 -10.12 -12.79 -14.95
CA LEU A 118 -9.11 -11.80 -14.58
C LEU A 118 -9.06 -10.65 -15.59
N GLN A 119 -9.97 -10.63 -16.57
CA GLN A 119 -9.90 -9.73 -17.72
C GLN A 119 -11.13 -8.84 -17.85
N THR A 120 -12.18 -9.07 -17.05
CA THR A 120 -13.45 -8.35 -17.13
C THR A 120 -14.04 -8.19 -15.74
N ILE A 121 -14.44 -6.98 -15.40
CA ILE A 121 -15.13 -6.73 -14.13
C ILE A 121 -16.57 -7.24 -14.26
N SER A 122 -16.91 -8.29 -13.51
CA SER A 122 -18.27 -8.84 -13.48
C SER A 122 -19.08 -8.40 -12.26
N SER A 123 -18.46 -7.65 -11.35
CA SER A 123 -19.05 -7.13 -10.13
C SER A 123 -20.25 -6.24 -10.36
N GLU A 124 -21.08 -6.13 -9.33
CA GLU A 124 -22.27 -5.29 -9.38
C GLU A 124 -21.85 -3.82 -9.47
N LEU A 125 -22.06 -3.21 -10.64
CA LEU A 125 -21.95 -1.76 -10.82
C LEU A 125 -23.08 -1.08 -10.04
N ILE A 126 -22.72 -0.42 -8.94
CA ILE A 126 -23.67 0.30 -8.09
C ILE A 126 -23.97 1.68 -8.67
N GLU A 127 -22.94 2.38 -9.12
CA GLU A 127 -23.06 3.75 -9.63
C GLU A 127 -21.96 4.04 -10.66
N ASP A 128 -22.35 4.69 -11.77
CA ASP A 128 -21.41 5.35 -12.68
C ASP A 128 -21.46 6.84 -12.34
N LEU A 129 -20.38 7.35 -11.74
CA LEU A 129 -20.27 8.72 -11.26
C LEU A 129 -20.01 9.70 -12.42
N GLY A 130 -19.69 9.18 -13.60
CA GLY A 130 -19.04 9.96 -14.64
C GLY A 130 -17.60 10.29 -14.25
N GLU A 131 -17.08 11.34 -14.86
CA GLU A 131 -15.73 11.85 -14.58
C GLU A 131 -15.69 12.58 -13.23
N VAL A 132 -14.79 12.19 -12.32
CA VAL A 132 -14.58 12.85 -11.03
C VAL A 132 -13.09 12.97 -10.76
N ASN A 133 -12.67 14.02 -10.05
CA ASN A 133 -11.26 14.16 -9.69
C ASN A 133 -10.93 13.25 -8.50
N MET A 134 -10.29 12.11 -8.73
CA MET A 134 -9.79 11.18 -7.74
C MET A 134 -8.65 11.77 -6.90
N ALA A 135 -7.97 12.81 -7.39
CA ALA A 135 -7.02 13.60 -6.61
C ALA A 135 -7.68 14.67 -5.71
N ASP A 136 -9.01 14.83 -5.74
CA ASP A 136 -9.74 15.72 -4.81
C ASP A 136 -10.04 14.99 -3.49
N ALA A 137 -9.61 15.58 -2.39
CA ALA A 137 -9.89 15.09 -1.03
C ALA A 137 -11.39 14.88 -0.77
N GLN A 138 -12.26 15.69 -1.37
CA GLN A 138 -13.71 15.53 -1.23
C GLN A 138 -14.22 14.25 -1.91
N THR A 139 -13.62 13.83 -3.03
CA THR A 139 -13.95 12.57 -3.71
C THR A 139 -13.65 11.37 -2.80
N LEU A 140 -12.53 11.39 -2.09
CA LEU A 140 -12.19 10.39 -1.07
C LEU A 140 -13.20 10.39 0.08
N VAL A 141 -13.55 11.56 0.62
CA VAL A 141 -14.57 11.70 1.67
C VAL A 141 -15.91 11.13 1.23
N ASP A 142 -16.35 11.45 0.02
CA ASP A 142 -17.63 11.03 -0.54
C ASP A 142 -17.68 9.51 -0.75
N PHE A 143 -16.59 8.91 -1.24
CA PHE A 143 -16.48 7.46 -1.41
C PHE A 143 -16.58 6.73 -0.07
N VAL A 144 -15.75 7.11 0.90
CA VAL A 144 -15.68 6.39 2.18
C VAL A 144 -16.95 6.58 2.99
N THR A 145 -17.56 7.78 2.96
CA THR A 145 -18.84 8.04 3.62
C THR A 145 -19.94 7.18 3.00
N TRP A 146 -20.05 7.14 1.67
CA TRP A 146 -21.01 6.28 0.97
C TRP A 146 -20.81 4.79 1.33
N ALA A 147 -19.56 4.32 1.36
CA ALA A 147 -19.24 2.93 1.66
C ALA A 147 -19.62 2.57 3.10
N ALA A 148 -19.31 3.44 4.07
CA ALA A 148 -19.64 3.23 5.48
C ALA A 148 -21.16 3.22 5.74
N GLU A 149 -21.91 4.10 5.07
CA GLU A 149 -23.37 4.17 5.20
C GLU A 149 -24.08 2.99 4.51
N SER A 150 -23.59 2.58 3.34
CA SER A 150 -24.22 1.53 2.53
C SER A 150 -23.88 0.13 3.02
N TYR A 151 -22.67 -0.06 3.56
CA TYR A 151 -22.13 -1.33 3.98
C TYR A 151 -21.55 -1.20 5.41
N PRO A 152 -22.41 -1.02 6.43
CA PRO A 152 -21.95 -0.88 7.80
C PRO A 152 -21.29 -2.17 8.30
N ALA A 153 -20.18 -2.03 9.01
CA ALA A 153 -19.40 -3.11 9.57
C ALA A 153 -18.78 -2.73 10.92
N ASP A 154 -18.27 -3.73 11.65
CA ASP A 154 -17.50 -3.50 12.88
C ASP A 154 -16.11 -2.93 12.59
N LYS A 155 -15.55 -3.25 11.42
CA LYS A 155 -14.19 -2.88 11.01
C LYS A 155 -14.17 -2.33 9.60
N TYR A 156 -13.49 -1.19 9.45
CA TYR A 156 -13.34 -0.51 8.17
C TYR A 156 -11.89 -0.52 7.74
N VAL A 157 -11.64 -0.90 6.49
CA VAL A 157 -10.31 -0.87 5.88
C VAL A 157 -10.40 0.01 4.64
N LEU A 158 -9.45 0.94 4.50
CA LEU A 158 -9.29 1.74 3.30
C LEU A 158 -7.96 1.36 2.66
N ILE A 159 -7.98 0.97 1.39
CA ILE A 159 -6.78 0.73 0.58
C ILE A 159 -6.84 1.72 -0.59
N MET A 160 -5.78 2.51 -0.75
CA MET A 160 -5.66 3.53 -1.79
C MET A 160 -4.56 3.11 -2.76
N SER A 161 -4.84 3.09 -4.06
CA SER A 161 -3.93 2.63 -5.12
C SER A 161 -3.77 3.68 -6.21
N ASP A 162 -2.52 4.08 -6.47
CA ASP A 162 -2.02 4.86 -7.62
C ASP A 162 -0.48 5.07 -7.42
N HIS A 163 0.12 6.03 -8.12
CA HIS A 163 1.42 6.61 -7.82
C HIS A 163 1.48 7.19 -6.40
N GLY A 164 2.66 7.09 -5.80
CA GLY A 164 3.00 7.77 -4.56
C GLY A 164 4.31 8.53 -4.71
N LEU A 165 4.36 9.72 -4.12
CA LEU A 165 5.54 10.59 -4.10
C LEU A 165 6.09 10.76 -2.66
N GLY A 166 5.55 10.00 -1.71
CA GLY A 166 5.87 10.08 -0.29
C GLY A 166 5.11 11.19 0.42
N TRP A 167 5.77 11.90 1.34
CA TRP A 167 5.11 12.97 2.11
C TRP A 167 4.59 14.16 1.28
N PRO A 168 5.15 14.51 0.09
CA PRO A 168 4.61 15.57 -0.75
C PRO A 168 3.17 15.31 -1.22
N SER A 169 2.91 14.16 -1.85
CA SER A 169 1.64 13.84 -2.52
C SER A 169 1.62 12.41 -3.09
N GLY A 170 0.51 12.04 -3.74
CA GLY A 170 0.29 10.84 -4.57
C GLY A 170 -1.06 10.98 -5.29
N TRP A 171 -1.63 9.89 -5.82
CA TRP A 171 -2.99 9.86 -6.43
C TRP A 171 -3.20 11.03 -7.40
N THR A 172 -2.55 10.93 -8.55
CA THR A 172 -2.52 11.99 -9.56
C THR A 172 -3.57 11.74 -10.60
N ASP A 173 -4.38 12.76 -10.87
CA ASP A 173 -5.52 12.60 -11.76
C ASP A 173 -5.49 13.66 -12.90
N PRO A 174 -5.26 13.27 -14.16
CA PRO A 174 -5.20 14.21 -15.27
C PRO A 174 -6.57 14.65 -15.81
N ASP A 175 -7.66 13.91 -15.56
CA ASP A 175 -9.05 14.28 -15.90
C ASP A 175 -9.95 14.22 -14.64
N PRO A 176 -11.01 15.05 -14.49
CA PRO A 176 -11.26 16.24 -15.26
C PRO A 176 -10.12 17.24 -15.10
N VAL A 177 -9.77 17.95 -16.18
CA VAL A 177 -8.77 19.02 -16.09
C VAL A 177 -9.19 20.09 -15.07
N VAL A 178 -8.51 20.14 -13.92
CA VAL A 178 -8.73 21.14 -12.86
C VAL A 178 -7.70 22.27 -12.92
N PRO A 179 -8.06 23.50 -12.50
CA PRO A 179 -7.08 24.58 -12.34
C PRO A 179 -6.09 24.26 -11.21
N THR A 180 -4.79 24.44 -11.46
CA THR A 180 -3.76 24.30 -10.42
C THR A 180 -4.04 25.21 -9.24
N ASP A 181 -4.08 24.64 -8.02
CA ASP A 181 -4.12 25.44 -6.80
C ASP A 181 -2.76 26.10 -6.56
N ASN A 182 -2.75 27.43 -6.51
CA ASN A 182 -1.56 28.23 -6.26
C ASN A 182 -1.51 28.76 -4.81
N SER A 183 -2.32 28.21 -3.90
CA SER A 183 -2.37 28.62 -2.49
C SER A 183 -1.09 28.27 -1.72
N LEU A 184 -0.41 27.18 -2.10
CA LEU A 184 0.83 26.70 -1.51
C LEU A 184 1.93 26.49 -2.58
N PRO A 185 3.22 26.64 -2.23
CA PRO A 185 4.30 26.39 -3.19
C PRO A 185 4.35 24.96 -3.73
N ILE A 186 3.92 23.99 -2.93
CA ILE A 186 3.93 22.57 -3.31
C ILE A 186 2.80 22.25 -4.28
N THR A 187 1.60 22.80 -4.05
CA THR A 187 0.44 22.63 -4.94
C THR A 187 0.66 23.31 -6.29
N ALA A 188 1.32 24.47 -6.27
CA ALA A 188 1.72 25.17 -7.49
C ALA A 188 2.79 24.41 -8.30
N ALA A 189 3.56 23.53 -7.65
CA ALA A 189 4.68 22.80 -8.27
C ALA A 189 4.28 21.43 -8.80
N LEU A 190 3.39 20.72 -8.11
CA LEU A 190 3.00 19.34 -8.43
C LEU A 190 1.70 19.28 -9.25
N GLY A 191 0.71 20.09 -8.89
CA GLY A 191 -0.53 20.20 -9.66
C GLY A 191 -1.69 19.43 -9.02
N ASN A 192 -2.39 18.65 -9.83
CA ASN A 192 -3.54 17.87 -9.38
C ASN A 192 -3.06 16.53 -8.81
N ASP A 193 -2.67 16.57 -7.56
CA ASP A 193 -2.26 15.41 -6.77
C ASP A 193 -3.06 15.47 -5.46
N LEU A 194 -3.27 14.33 -4.82
CA LEU A 194 -3.78 14.30 -3.45
C LEU A 194 -2.62 14.46 -2.46
N TYR A 195 -2.61 15.55 -1.70
CA TYR A 195 -1.50 15.89 -0.80
C TYR A 195 -1.67 15.23 0.58
N LEU A 196 -0.57 14.87 1.26
CA LEU A 196 -0.64 14.20 2.57
C LEU A 196 -1.48 14.97 3.61
N MET A 197 -1.38 16.31 3.59
CA MET A 197 -2.17 17.19 4.46
C MET A 197 -3.67 17.15 4.15
N GLU A 198 -4.03 16.90 2.90
CA GLU A 198 -5.43 16.76 2.48
C GLU A 198 -5.95 15.36 2.81
N ILE A 199 -5.12 14.32 2.71
CA ILE A 199 -5.45 12.96 3.18
C ILE A 199 -5.74 13.00 4.70
N ASP A 200 -4.88 13.64 5.50
CA ASP A 200 -5.10 13.81 6.94
C ASP A 200 -6.45 14.50 7.24
N GLN A 201 -6.72 15.60 6.52
CA GLN A 201 -7.98 16.34 6.68
C GLN A 201 -9.20 15.52 6.22
N ALA A 202 -9.13 14.84 5.08
CA ALA A 202 -10.18 13.98 4.55
C ALA A 202 -10.52 12.85 5.52
N LEU A 203 -9.50 12.19 6.08
CA LEU A 203 -9.70 11.14 7.09
C LEU A 203 -10.33 11.69 8.37
N SER A 204 -9.96 12.90 8.80
CA SER A 204 -10.63 13.59 9.90
C SER A 204 -12.11 13.86 9.59
N ASP A 205 -12.41 14.33 8.38
CA ASP A 205 -13.77 14.68 7.96
C ASP A 205 -14.65 13.43 7.81
N ILE A 206 -14.11 12.33 7.30
CA ILE A 206 -14.78 11.03 7.24
C ILE A 206 -15.19 10.57 8.63
N ARG A 207 -14.26 10.59 9.60
CA ARG A 207 -14.54 10.17 10.98
C ARG A 207 -15.57 11.06 11.69
N ALA A 208 -15.66 12.33 11.28
CA ALA A 208 -16.66 13.26 11.79
C ALA A 208 -18.05 13.06 11.16
N GLN A 209 -18.12 12.51 9.94
CA GLN A 209 -19.35 12.31 9.17
C GLN A 209 -19.93 10.90 9.29
N THR A 210 -19.12 9.94 9.72
CA THR A 210 -19.47 8.52 9.82
C THR A 210 -19.34 8.01 11.27
N ASP A 211 -19.74 6.76 11.51
CA ASP A 211 -19.52 6.07 12.80
C ASP A 211 -18.12 5.46 12.92
N ILE A 212 -17.17 5.80 12.02
CA ILE A 212 -15.80 5.31 12.05
C ILE A 212 -15.00 6.11 13.10
N ASP A 213 -14.76 5.52 14.28
CA ASP A 213 -13.83 6.10 15.26
C ASP A 213 -12.39 6.06 14.77
N GLN A 214 -11.96 4.90 14.27
CA GLN A 214 -10.70 4.70 13.55
C GLN A 214 -10.90 3.59 12.52
N PHE A 215 -10.23 3.69 11.38
CA PHE A 215 -10.07 2.57 10.47
C PHE A 215 -9.30 1.46 11.18
N GLU A 216 -9.69 0.21 10.95
CA GLU A 216 -8.92 -0.95 11.42
C GLU A 216 -7.56 -0.98 10.73
N LEU A 217 -7.51 -0.66 9.43
CA LEU A 217 -6.29 -0.57 8.64
C LEU A 217 -6.42 0.47 7.52
N ILE A 218 -5.39 1.28 7.31
CA ILE A 218 -5.22 2.08 6.08
C ILE A 218 -4.03 1.52 5.29
N GLY A 219 -4.27 1.10 4.05
CA GLY A 219 -3.28 0.61 3.12
C GLY A 219 -2.95 1.65 2.06
N MET A 220 -1.67 1.89 1.84
CA MET A 220 -1.16 2.76 0.77
C MET A 220 -0.45 1.87 -0.23
N ASP A 221 -1.20 1.34 -1.20
CA ASP A 221 -0.72 0.53 -2.32
C ASP A 221 -0.14 1.46 -3.38
N ALA A 222 0.93 2.14 -2.98
CA ALA A 222 1.55 3.25 -3.67
C ALA A 222 3.01 3.39 -3.25
N CYS A 223 3.83 3.92 -4.17
CA CYS A 223 5.27 4.06 -3.96
C CYS A 223 5.62 5.06 -2.85
N LEU A 224 6.71 4.81 -2.11
CA LEU A 224 7.32 5.78 -1.18
C LEU A 224 6.45 6.20 0.03
N MET A 225 5.36 5.49 0.31
CA MET A 225 4.40 5.86 1.37
C MET A 225 4.79 5.36 2.77
N GLY A 226 5.88 4.59 2.90
CA GLY A 226 6.38 4.00 4.15
C GLY A 226 7.25 4.94 5.02
N GLY A 227 7.03 6.25 4.93
CA GLY A 227 7.75 7.27 5.71
C GLY A 227 7.10 7.57 7.07
N ILE A 228 7.89 8.07 8.03
CA ILE A 228 7.38 8.44 9.36
C ILE A 228 6.38 9.59 9.30
N GLU A 229 6.53 10.50 8.32
CA GLU A 229 5.62 11.61 8.06
C GLU A 229 4.23 11.08 7.68
N ILE A 230 4.16 10.09 6.79
CA ILE A 230 2.91 9.45 6.37
C ILE A 230 2.28 8.74 7.57
N PHE A 231 3.02 7.89 8.26
CA PHE A 231 2.48 7.18 9.41
C PHE A 231 2.04 8.12 10.55
N SER A 232 2.71 9.26 10.72
CA SER A 232 2.30 10.29 11.68
C SER A 232 0.98 10.94 11.30
N ALA A 233 0.73 11.18 10.01
CA ALA A 233 -0.55 11.69 9.52
C ALA A 233 -1.68 10.66 9.65
N LEU A 234 -1.39 9.36 9.45
CA LEU A 234 -2.39 8.30 9.55
C LEU A 234 -2.71 7.90 11.00
N ALA A 235 -1.80 8.12 11.95
CA ALA A 235 -1.92 7.58 13.31
C ALA A 235 -3.18 8.00 14.09
N PRO A 236 -3.71 9.23 13.94
CA PRO A 236 -4.98 9.60 14.57
C PRO A 236 -6.17 8.82 14.00
N HIS A 237 -6.08 8.31 12.77
CA HIS A 237 -7.22 7.84 11.99
C HIS A 237 -7.30 6.32 11.85
N ALA A 238 -6.18 5.61 11.95
CA ALA A 238 -6.13 4.16 11.78
C ALA A 238 -5.49 3.48 13.00
N ARG A 239 -5.83 2.20 13.24
CA ARG A 239 -5.13 1.34 14.22
C ARG A 239 -3.86 0.72 13.65
N TYR A 240 -3.91 0.38 12.37
CA TYR A 240 -2.79 -0.19 11.64
C TYR A 240 -2.64 0.53 10.28
N ALA A 241 -1.42 0.56 9.76
CA ALA A 241 -1.17 1.03 8.41
C ALA A 241 -0.23 0.07 7.67
N VAL A 242 -0.38 -0.04 6.36
CA VAL A 242 0.50 -0.83 5.49
C VAL A 242 0.98 0.04 4.33
N ALA A 243 2.29 0.10 4.12
CA ALA A 243 2.90 0.90 3.05
C ALA A 243 4.33 0.43 2.71
N SER A 244 4.81 0.77 1.52
CA SER A 244 6.19 0.55 1.09
C SER A 244 7.06 1.81 1.28
N GLN A 245 8.26 1.63 1.81
CA GLN A 245 9.26 2.70 1.87
C GLN A 245 9.82 3.03 0.47
N GLU A 246 9.86 2.03 -0.41
CA GLU A 246 10.44 2.12 -1.75
C GLU A 246 9.35 2.10 -2.83
N VAL A 247 9.79 2.10 -4.09
CA VAL A 247 8.92 1.88 -5.25
C VAL A 247 8.34 0.46 -5.19
N GLU A 248 7.03 0.35 -5.43
CA GLU A 248 6.35 -0.94 -5.54
C GLU A 248 6.34 -1.39 -7.02
N PRO A 249 6.33 -2.71 -7.31
CA PRO A 249 6.07 -3.16 -8.66
C PRO A 249 4.66 -2.73 -9.07
N ALA A 250 4.47 -2.34 -10.33
CA ALA A 250 3.15 -2.06 -10.89
C ALA A 250 2.18 -3.25 -10.81
N LEU A 251 2.64 -4.42 -10.35
CA LEU A 251 1.79 -5.53 -9.99
C LEU A 251 0.76 -5.19 -8.90
N GLY A 252 1.07 -4.25 -8.00
CA GLY A 252 0.25 -3.96 -6.83
C GLY A 252 0.34 -5.03 -5.75
N TRP A 253 -0.66 -5.05 -4.86
CA TRP A 253 -0.77 -6.05 -3.79
C TRP A 253 -1.49 -7.32 -4.24
N ALA A 254 -1.22 -8.45 -3.59
CA ALA A 254 -1.86 -9.72 -3.91
C ALA A 254 -3.31 -9.79 -3.34
N TYR A 255 -4.24 -9.02 -3.91
CA TYR A 255 -5.62 -8.86 -3.43
C TYR A 255 -6.32 -10.19 -3.16
N ALA A 256 -6.27 -11.13 -4.12
CA ALA A 256 -6.87 -12.45 -3.93
C ALA A 256 -6.30 -13.18 -2.69
N GLY A 257 -4.98 -13.08 -2.47
CA GLY A 257 -4.29 -13.79 -1.40
C GLY A 257 -4.73 -13.33 0.00
N PHE A 258 -4.58 -12.03 0.29
CA PHE A 258 -4.93 -11.53 1.63
C PHE A 258 -6.44 -11.51 1.88
N LEU A 259 -7.27 -11.28 0.85
CA LEU A 259 -8.73 -11.33 0.99
C LEU A 259 -9.22 -12.77 1.24
N GLU A 260 -8.60 -13.79 0.64
CA GLU A 260 -8.90 -15.19 0.96
C GLU A 260 -8.61 -15.49 2.43
N GLN A 261 -7.47 -15.01 2.95
CA GLN A 261 -7.12 -15.21 4.37
C GLN A 261 -8.12 -14.50 5.29
N LEU A 262 -8.52 -13.27 4.96
CA LEU A 262 -9.50 -12.51 5.75
C LEU A 262 -10.89 -13.15 5.74
N THR A 263 -11.41 -13.49 4.56
CA THR A 263 -12.76 -14.08 4.41
C THR A 263 -12.87 -15.44 5.09
N ASN A 264 -11.80 -16.24 5.11
CA ASN A 264 -11.74 -17.48 5.87
C ASN A 264 -11.58 -17.28 7.38
N ASN A 265 -11.09 -16.11 7.82
CA ASN A 265 -10.77 -15.82 9.22
C ASN A 265 -11.25 -14.40 9.64
N PRO A 266 -12.57 -14.10 9.61
CA PRO A 266 -13.06 -12.75 9.89
C PRO A 266 -12.88 -12.31 11.35
N GLY A 267 -12.44 -13.20 12.25
CA GLY A 267 -12.17 -12.88 13.66
C GLY A 267 -10.81 -12.24 13.96
N VAL A 268 -9.98 -12.03 12.94
CA VAL A 268 -8.65 -11.44 13.09
C VAL A 268 -8.69 -9.95 13.41
N ASN A 269 -7.57 -9.36 13.81
CA ASN A 269 -7.40 -7.91 13.90
C ASN A 269 -6.65 -7.32 12.71
N GLY A 270 -6.59 -5.99 12.62
CA GLY A 270 -5.91 -5.27 11.56
C GLY A 270 -4.41 -5.57 11.48
N GLY A 271 -3.76 -5.90 12.60
CA GLY A 271 -2.37 -6.33 12.61
C GLY A 271 -2.17 -7.70 11.98
N GLU A 272 -3.13 -8.61 12.10
CA GLU A 272 -3.15 -9.89 11.40
C GLU A 272 -3.50 -9.72 9.92
N LEU A 273 -4.46 -8.85 9.58
CA LEU A 273 -4.73 -8.48 8.19
C LEU A 273 -3.49 -7.87 7.51
N GLY A 274 -2.78 -6.96 8.20
CA GLY A 274 -1.52 -6.40 7.72
C GLY A 274 -0.44 -7.46 7.49
N ARG A 275 -0.40 -8.53 8.30
CA ARG A 275 0.47 -9.68 8.03
C ARG A 275 0.02 -10.47 6.81
N PHE A 276 -1.29 -10.68 6.62
CA PHE A 276 -1.78 -11.35 5.42
C PHE A 276 -1.38 -10.59 4.15
N ILE A 277 -1.44 -9.26 4.17
CA ILE A 277 -0.97 -8.41 3.08
C ILE A 277 0.53 -8.63 2.84
N ILE A 278 1.38 -8.55 3.87
CA ILE A 278 2.84 -8.77 3.74
C ILE A 278 3.18 -10.18 3.26
N ASP A 279 2.56 -11.21 3.83
CA ASP A 279 2.92 -12.60 3.58
C ASP A 279 2.54 -13.04 2.16
N SER A 280 1.43 -12.50 1.64
CA SER A 280 0.93 -12.75 0.29
C SER A 280 1.58 -11.87 -0.78
N TYR A 281 2.15 -10.72 -0.41
CA TYR A 281 2.72 -9.74 -1.33
C TYR A 281 3.67 -10.38 -2.34
N ILE A 282 3.38 -10.20 -3.64
CA ILE A 282 4.01 -10.86 -4.80
C ILE A 282 3.78 -12.38 -4.85
N ARG A 283 3.85 -13.11 -3.73
CA ARG A 283 3.84 -14.58 -3.72
C ARG A 283 2.54 -15.18 -4.22
N ASP A 284 1.42 -14.60 -3.80
CA ASP A 284 0.08 -15.14 -4.03
C ASP A 284 -0.69 -14.37 -5.10
N ASP A 285 0.01 -13.49 -5.82
CA ASP A 285 -0.56 -12.66 -6.86
C ASP A 285 -1.05 -13.51 -8.06
N GLN A 286 -2.28 -13.29 -8.50
CA GLN A 286 -2.89 -14.09 -9.56
C GLN A 286 -2.24 -13.84 -10.93
N ARG A 287 -1.68 -12.66 -11.19
CA ARG A 287 -0.91 -12.38 -12.40
C ARG A 287 0.46 -13.07 -12.38
N ILE A 288 0.90 -13.59 -11.24
CA ILE A 288 2.04 -14.50 -11.16
C ILE A 288 1.60 -15.96 -11.18
N LEU A 289 0.54 -16.33 -10.47
CA LEU A 289 0.15 -17.73 -10.32
C LEU A 289 -0.59 -18.28 -11.54
N ASP A 290 -1.50 -17.50 -12.13
CA ASP A 290 -2.27 -17.90 -13.31
C ASP A 290 -1.39 -17.89 -14.57
N PRO A 291 -1.34 -18.99 -15.36
CA PRO A 291 -0.47 -19.06 -16.53
C PRO A 291 -0.78 -18.04 -17.64
N GLU A 292 -2.04 -17.68 -17.84
CA GLU A 292 -2.47 -16.74 -18.88
C GLU A 292 -2.19 -15.30 -18.43
N ALA A 293 -2.57 -14.96 -17.20
CA ALA A 293 -2.27 -13.65 -16.62
C ALA A 293 -0.76 -13.41 -16.53
N ARG A 294 0.03 -14.43 -16.15
CA ARG A 294 1.51 -14.36 -16.15
C ARG A 294 2.08 -14.14 -17.55
N ALA A 295 1.51 -14.76 -18.57
CA ALA A 295 1.93 -14.49 -19.94
C ALA A 295 1.63 -13.04 -20.35
N GLY A 296 0.51 -12.46 -19.92
CA GLY A 296 0.16 -11.05 -20.10
C GLY A 296 1.16 -10.11 -19.41
N LEU A 297 1.41 -10.32 -18.12
CA LEU A 297 2.39 -9.55 -17.32
C LEU A 297 3.79 -9.55 -17.96
N MET A 298 4.21 -10.67 -18.56
CA MET A 298 5.50 -10.78 -19.25
C MET A 298 5.50 -10.23 -20.67
N GLY A 299 4.32 -10.15 -21.31
CA GLY A 299 4.11 -9.64 -22.66
C GLY A 299 3.96 -8.11 -22.71
N GLN A 300 3.46 -7.49 -21.65
CA GLN A 300 3.45 -6.04 -21.48
C GLN A 300 4.89 -5.53 -21.41
N GLY A 301 5.18 -4.47 -22.16
CA GLY A 301 6.49 -3.81 -22.20
C GLY A 301 6.83 -3.04 -20.92
N ASN A 302 6.50 -3.59 -19.75
CA ASN A 302 6.73 -2.98 -18.44
C ASN A 302 8.21 -2.64 -18.26
N SER A 303 8.52 -1.66 -17.39
CA SER A 303 9.90 -1.31 -17.03
C SER A 303 10.72 -2.55 -16.59
N LEU A 304 10.02 -3.54 -16.03
CA LEU A 304 10.53 -4.88 -15.74
C LEU A 304 11.06 -5.61 -16.99
N ASN A 305 10.46 -5.50 -18.18
CA ASN A 305 10.97 -6.10 -19.42
C ASN A 305 12.36 -5.55 -19.80
N GLY A 306 12.66 -4.29 -19.44
CA GLY A 306 14.00 -3.71 -19.54
C GLY A 306 15.02 -4.33 -18.58
N LEU A 307 14.57 -4.72 -17.37
CA LEU A 307 15.36 -5.44 -16.37
C LEU A 307 15.52 -6.93 -16.73
N PHE A 308 14.45 -7.63 -17.11
CA PHE A 308 14.42 -9.05 -17.51
C PHE A 308 15.23 -9.31 -18.79
N GLY A 309 15.19 -8.38 -19.76
CA GLY A 309 15.99 -8.46 -20.98
C GLY A 309 17.50 -8.34 -20.75
N LEU A 310 17.94 -7.71 -19.65
CA LEU A 310 19.36 -7.55 -19.30
C LEU A 310 19.98 -8.82 -18.67
N PHE A 311 19.14 -9.70 -18.09
CA PHE A 311 19.57 -10.92 -17.38
C PHE A 311 19.24 -12.23 -18.12
N GLY A 312 18.80 -12.16 -19.39
CA GLY A 312 18.78 -13.29 -20.31
C GLY A 312 17.61 -14.28 -20.17
N GLY A 313 16.50 -13.89 -19.55
CA GLY A 313 15.27 -14.70 -19.46
C GLY A 313 14.25 -14.32 -20.54
N GLY A 314 13.77 -15.30 -21.31
CA GLY A 314 12.68 -15.09 -22.27
C GLY A 314 11.29 -15.26 -21.64
N PRO A 315 10.24 -14.60 -22.19
CA PRO A 315 8.90 -14.54 -21.60
C PRO A 315 8.13 -15.87 -21.49
N SER A 316 8.64 -16.98 -22.02
CA SER A 316 7.89 -18.24 -22.18
C SER A 316 8.36 -19.40 -21.30
N THR A 317 9.31 -19.19 -20.37
CA THR A 317 9.85 -20.28 -19.52
C THR A 317 10.03 -19.95 -18.05
N THR A 318 9.65 -18.75 -17.59
CA THR A 318 9.83 -18.35 -16.19
C THR A 318 8.74 -19.00 -15.32
N SER A 319 9.14 -19.82 -14.36
CA SER A 319 8.21 -20.40 -13.38
C SER A 319 7.70 -19.31 -12.41
N PRO A 320 6.52 -19.47 -11.78
CA PRO A 320 6.06 -18.50 -10.79
C PRO A 320 7.10 -18.29 -9.67
N GLU A 321 7.75 -19.37 -9.21
CA GLU A 321 8.77 -19.26 -8.17
C GLU A 321 10.03 -18.51 -8.63
N GLN A 322 10.36 -18.56 -9.93
CA GLN A 322 11.45 -17.74 -10.48
C GLN A 322 11.06 -16.28 -10.55
N LEU A 323 9.82 -15.98 -10.95
CA LEU A 323 9.31 -14.62 -11.05
C LEU A 323 9.23 -13.96 -9.66
N VAL A 324 8.62 -14.64 -8.68
CA VAL A 324 8.57 -14.21 -7.27
C VAL A 324 9.98 -13.92 -6.75
N ARG A 325 10.93 -14.85 -6.89
CA ARG A 325 12.31 -14.67 -6.40
C ARG A 325 13.04 -13.48 -7.02
N GLN A 326 12.66 -13.06 -8.22
CA GLN A 326 13.25 -11.89 -8.85
C GLN A 326 12.60 -10.60 -8.35
N MET A 327 11.27 -10.58 -8.24
CA MET A 327 10.53 -9.41 -7.75
C MET A 327 10.85 -9.15 -6.27
N GLU A 328 10.95 -10.20 -5.44
CA GLU A 328 11.29 -10.09 -4.01
C GLU A 328 12.65 -9.44 -3.69
N GLN A 329 13.55 -9.28 -4.68
CA GLN A 329 14.88 -8.74 -4.41
C GLN A 329 14.88 -7.25 -4.07
N ASN A 330 13.92 -6.48 -4.59
CA ASN A 330 13.92 -5.02 -4.53
C ASN A 330 12.56 -4.46 -4.12
N ILE A 331 11.82 -5.18 -3.28
CA ILE A 331 10.53 -4.72 -2.76
C ILE A 331 10.60 -4.53 -1.26
N THR A 332 9.78 -3.61 -0.76
CA THR A 332 9.56 -3.42 0.67
C THR A 332 8.07 -3.34 0.92
N LEU A 333 7.59 -3.91 2.01
CA LEU A 333 6.25 -3.65 2.51
C LEU A 333 6.28 -3.78 4.02
N THR A 334 5.68 -2.83 4.73
CA THR A 334 5.70 -2.79 6.19
C THR A 334 4.29 -2.56 6.72
N ALA A 335 3.93 -3.33 7.75
CA ALA A 335 2.72 -3.12 8.54
C ALA A 335 3.13 -2.52 9.89
N VAL A 336 2.51 -1.41 10.25
CA VAL A 336 2.77 -0.67 11.48
C VAL A 336 1.54 -0.63 12.37
N ASP A 337 1.77 -0.75 13.68
CA ASP A 337 0.79 -0.40 14.71
C ASP A 337 0.92 1.10 14.96
N THR A 338 -0.07 1.87 14.56
CA THR A 338 0.00 3.33 14.54
C THR A 338 0.04 3.93 15.94
N SER A 339 -0.41 3.20 16.96
CA SER A 339 -0.34 3.64 18.37
C SER A 339 1.09 3.86 18.85
N GLN A 340 2.07 3.25 18.15
CA GLN A 340 3.49 3.38 18.47
C GLN A 340 4.16 4.59 17.79
N ILE A 341 3.50 5.19 16.80
CA ILE A 341 4.09 6.28 15.99
C ILE A 341 4.37 7.54 16.80
N PRO A 342 3.49 8.02 17.72
CA PRO A 342 3.80 9.20 18.51
C PRO A 342 5.11 9.08 19.31
N ALA A 343 5.33 7.93 19.96
CA ALA A 343 6.55 7.68 20.73
C ALA A 343 7.80 7.57 19.83
N LEU A 344 7.64 7.05 18.61
CA LEU A 344 8.72 7.02 17.62
C LEU A 344 9.08 8.44 17.16
N VAL A 345 8.08 9.27 16.86
CA VAL A 345 8.26 10.68 16.48
C VAL A 345 8.97 11.45 17.60
N ASP A 346 8.56 11.27 18.86
CA ASP A 346 9.23 11.88 20.02
C ASP A 346 10.70 11.47 20.10
N SER A 347 10.99 10.18 19.88
CA SER A 347 12.38 9.67 19.89
C SER A 347 13.23 10.26 18.75
N VAL A 348 12.65 10.46 17.57
CA VAL A 348 13.32 11.12 16.42
C VAL A 348 13.57 12.60 16.72
N ASN A 349 12.63 13.28 17.37
CA ASN A 349 12.79 14.66 17.81
C ASN A 349 13.90 14.80 18.85
N ASP A 350 13.95 13.92 19.84
CA ASP A 350 14.99 13.88 20.87
C ASP A 350 16.38 13.64 20.25
N LEU A 351 16.48 12.70 19.31
CA LEU A 351 17.72 12.47 18.56
C LEU A 351 18.14 13.73 17.79
N SER A 352 17.21 14.37 17.09
CA SER A 352 17.48 15.60 16.31
C SER A 352 17.96 16.75 17.21
N LEU A 353 17.38 16.90 18.40
CA LEU A 353 17.79 17.89 19.39
C LEU A 353 19.17 17.56 19.98
N ALA A 354 19.44 16.29 20.27
CA ALA A 354 20.75 15.85 20.75
C ALA A 354 21.85 16.15 19.73
N LEU A 355 21.62 15.82 18.46
CA LEU A 355 22.55 16.10 17.36
C LEU A 355 22.81 17.60 17.16
N THR A 356 21.81 18.45 17.41
CA THR A 356 21.97 19.91 17.32
C THR A 356 22.91 20.47 18.39
N ASN A 357 22.96 19.83 19.56
CA ASN A 357 23.80 20.25 20.68
C ASN A 357 25.21 19.61 20.68
N ASP A 358 25.46 18.65 19.77
CA ASP A 358 26.74 17.95 19.66
C ASP A 358 27.72 18.67 18.71
N ASN A 359 28.93 18.12 18.58
CA ASN A 359 29.95 18.57 17.66
C ASN A 359 29.49 18.38 16.21
N GLN A 360 29.12 19.48 15.57
CA GLN A 360 28.62 19.50 14.19
C GLN A 360 29.61 18.94 13.16
N SER A 361 30.92 18.99 13.43
CA SER A 361 31.91 18.38 12.53
C SER A 361 31.85 16.86 12.57
N THR A 362 31.62 16.29 13.76
CA THR A 362 31.44 14.84 13.94
C THR A 362 30.12 14.39 13.32
N VAL A 363 29.01 15.10 13.58
CA VAL A 363 27.70 14.82 12.97
C VAL A 363 27.76 14.91 11.43
N ALA A 364 28.52 15.86 10.89
CA ALA A 364 28.71 15.96 9.44
C ALA A 364 29.54 14.80 8.87
N GLN A 365 30.57 14.33 9.58
CA GLN A 365 31.37 13.17 9.16
C GLN A 365 30.56 11.88 9.13
N THR A 366 29.59 11.71 10.04
CA THR A 366 28.74 10.52 10.07
C THR A 366 27.75 10.48 8.90
N ARG A 367 27.38 11.62 8.30
CA ARG A 367 26.48 11.67 7.13
C ARG A 367 27.01 10.88 5.93
N THR A 368 28.33 10.84 5.74
CA THR A 368 28.97 10.08 4.65
C THR A 368 28.80 8.56 4.75
N TYR A 369 28.29 8.04 5.87
CA TYR A 369 28.05 6.61 6.09
C TYR A 369 26.56 6.21 6.05
N ALA A 370 25.66 7.19 5.91
CA ALA A 370 24.20 6.99 5.91
C ALA A 370 23.56 7.24 4.52
N GLN A 371 24.37 7.59 3.52
CA GLN A 371 24.02 7.61 2.10
C GLN A 371 24.64 6.38 1.44
#